data_AF-A0A960EDU7-F1
#
_entry.id   AF-A0A960EDU7-F1
#
_cell.length_a   1.000
_cell.length_b   1.000
_cell.length_c   1.000
_cell.angle_alpha   90.00
_cell.angle_beta   90.00
_cell.angle_gamma   90.00
#
_symmetry.space_group_name_H-M   'P 1'
#
loop_
_entity.id
_entity.type
_entity.pdbx_description
1 polymer ?
#
loop_
_entity_poly.entity_id
_entity_poly.type
_entity_poly.pdbx_seq_one_letter_code
_entity_poly.pdbx_strand_id
1 'polypeptide(L)' 'LSTPMPQYGFAGLSEGDQWCVCADRWAEALTAGRACPVVLEATHVSALEYIDLADLERHAVPGR' A
#
# COMPACT_ATOMS: atom_id res chain seq x y z
N LEU A 1 6.86 -1.99 8.91
CA LEU A 1 6.26 -0.70 9.33
C LEU A 1 5.61 -0.77 10.73
N SER A 2 5.86 -1.83 11.50
CA SER A 2 5.17 -2.05 12.79
C SER A 2 5.91 -1.47 14.00
N THR A 3 7.19 -1.15 13.88
CA THR A 3 7.97 -0.58 14.99
C THR A 3 7.51 0.86 15.28
N PRO A 4 7.03 1.16 16.50
CA PRO A 4 6.66 2.52 16.89
C PRO A 4 7.88 3.45 16.92
N MET A 5 7.66 4.71 16.54
CA MET A 5 8.65 5.77 16.61
C MET A 5 8.02 7.04 17.24
N PRO A 6 7.80 7.05 18.58
CA PRO A 6 7.03 8.08 19.27
C PRO A 6 7.59 9.50 19.11
N GLN A 7 8.90 9.64 18.93
CA GLN A 7 9.55 10.93 18.69
C GLN A 7 9.08 11.63 17.41
N TYR A 8 8.49 10.89 16.46
CA TYR A 8 7.89 11.43 15.23
C TYR A 8 6.37 11.30 15.22
N GLY A 9 5.74 10.96 16.36
CA GLY A 9 4.30 10.72 16.45
C GLY A 9 3.82 9.47 15.70
N PHE A 10 4.72 8.53 15.36
CA PHE A 10 4.36 7.31 14.65
C PHE A 10 4.17 6.16 15.64
N ALA A 11 2.94 5.64 15.74
CA ALA A 11 2.63 4.53 16.66
C ALA A 11 3.01 3.14 16.12
N GLY A 12 3.42 3.04 14.85
CA GLY A 12 3.52 1.76 14.15
C GLY A 12 2.19 1.36 13.51
N LEU A 13 2.24 0.52 12.47
CA LEU A 13 1.05 0.02 11.78
C LEU A 13 0.60 -1.35 12.33
N SER A 14 -0.72 -1.51 12.39
CA SER A 14 -1.43 -2.76 12.66
C SER A 14 -2.11 -3.29 11.40
N GLU A 15 -2.52 -4.55 11.42
CA GLU A 15 -3.30 -5.13 10.31
C GLU A 15 -4.61 -4.36 10.11
N GLY A 16 -4.92 -4.04 8.85
CA GLY A 16 -6.11 -3.27 8.49
C GLY A 16 -5.93 -1.74 8.48
N ASP A 17 -4.79 -1.23 8.96
CA ASP A 17 -4.50 0.21 8.84
C ASP A 17 -4.30 0.59 7.37
N GLN A 18 -5.00 1.65 6.94
CA GLN A 18 -4.80 2.24 5.62
C GLN A 18 -3.59 3.19 5.68
N TRP A 19 -2.55 2.87 4.91
CA TRP A 19 -1.31 3.62 4.93
C TRP A 19 -0.71 3.75 3.53
N CYS A 20 -0.21 4.94 3.19
CA CYS A 20 0.51 5.14 1.94
C CYS A 20 1.85 4.41 1.99
N VAL A 21 2.09 3.54 1.03
CA VAL A 21 3.35 2.80 0.87
C VAL A 21 4.06 3.24 -0.40
N CYS A 22 5.38 3.06 -0.44
CA CYS A 22 6.13 3.30 -1.66
C CYS A 22 5.72 2.29 -2.75
N ALA A 23 5.51 2.76 -3.97
CA ALA A 23 5.01 1.94 -5.08
C ALA A 23 5.95 0.76 -5.40
N ASP A 24 7.26 0.97 -5.33
CA ASP A 24 8.28 -0.08 -5.47
C ASP A 24 8.12 -1.19 -4.43
N ARG A 25 7.89 -0.83 -3.16
CA ARG A 25 7.69 -1.80 -2.07
C ARG A 25 6.41 -2.62 -2.28
N TRP A 26 5.35 -2.00 -2.80
CA TRP A 26 4.12 -2.71 -3.12
C TRP A 26 4.33 -3.66 -4.32
N ALA A 27 5.04 -3.23 -5.37
CA ALA A 27 5.38 -4.06 -6.52
C ALA A 27 6.23 -5.29 -6.16
N GLU A 28 7.21 -5.13 -5.26
CA GLU A 28 7.97 -6.24 -4.70
C GLU A 28 7.06 -7.23 -3.97
N ALA A 29 6.11 -6.72 -3.17
CA ALA A 29 5.13 -7.55 -2.46
C ALA A 29 4.21 -8.31 -3.43
N LEU A 30 3.76 -7.66 -4.51
CA LEU A 30 2.99 -8.31 -5.58
C LEU A 30 3.77 -9.46 -6.20
N THR A 31 5.04 -9.23 -6.57
CA THR A 31 5.91 -10.25 -7.16
C THR A 31 6.13 -11.43 -6.20
N ALA A 32 6.17 -11.17 -4.89
CA ALA A 32 6.27 -12.18 -3.85
C ALA A 32 4.93 -12.88 -3.51
N GLY A 33 3.83 -12.53 -4.19
CA GLY A 33 2.50 -13.08 -3.93
C GLY A 33 1.90 -12.64 -2.58
N ARG A 34 2.35 -11.50 -2.05
CA ARG A 34 1.96 -10.94 -0.74
C ARG A 34 1.55 -9.46 -0.84
N ALA A 35 1.06 -9.02 -1.98
CA ALA A 35 0.49 -7.67 -2.12
C ALA A 35 -0.67 -7.47 -1.14
N CYS A 36 -0.70 -6.32 -0.50
CA CYS A 36 -1.82 -5.91 0.34
C CYS A 36 -2.95 -5.31 -0.52
N PRO A 37 -4.19 -5.30 -0.01
CA PRO A 37 -5.30 -4.61 -0.66
C PRO A 37 -4.99 -3.12 -0.89
N VAL A 38 -5.55 -2.56 -1.96
CA VAL A 38 -5.34 -1.15 -2.36
C VAL A 38 -6.68 -0.43 -2.47
N VAL A 39 -6.73 0.82 -2.01
CA VAL A 39 -7.85 1.72 -2.26
C VAL A 39 -7.49 2.60 -3.46
N LEU A 40 -8.12 2.36 -4.60
CA LEU A 40 -7.75 3.02 -5.87
C LEU A 40 -7.99 4.52 -5.82
N GLU A 41 -9.09 4.96 -5.21
CA GLU A 41 -9.45 6.37 -5.06
C GLU A 41 -8.45 7.15 -4.19
N ALA A 42 -7.68 6.44 -3.36
CA ALA A 42 -6.64 7.00 -2.48
C ALA A 42 -5.21 6.77 -3.01
N THR A 43 -5.06 6.18 -4.20
CA THR A 43 -3.75 5.86 -4.80
C THR A 43 -3.38 6.89 -5.85
N HIS A 44 -2.19 7.47 -5.74
CA HIS A 44 -1.72 8.46 -6.70
C HIS A 44 -1.42 7.83 -8.07
N VAL A 45 -1.73 8.55 -9.16
CA VAL A 45 -1.58 8.05 -10.55
C VAL A 45 -0.15 7.64 -10.90
N SER A 46 0.87 8.23 -10.27
CA SER A 46 2.28 7.87 -10.49
C SER A 46 2.62 6.45 -10.03
N ALA A 47 1.75 5.76 -9.28
CA ALA A 47 1.91 4.34 -8.99
C ALA A 47 1.96 3.50 -10.29
N LEU A 48 1.31 3.98 -11.35
CA LEU A 48 1.30 3.34 -12.68
C LEU A 48 2.66 3.35 -13.38
N GLU A 49 3.63 4.14 -12.90
CA GLU A 49 5.01 4.08 -13.40
C GLU A 49 5.74 2.80 -12.91
N TYR A 50 5.21 2.15 -11.87
CA TYR A 50 5.83 0.99 -11.22
C TYR A 50 4.98 -0.29 -11.31
N ILE A 51 3.65 -0.14 -11.40
CA ILE A 51 2.68 -1.22 -11.27
C ILE A 51 1.60 -1.07 -12.34
N ASP A 52 1.23 -2.16 -13.01
CA ASP A 52 0.13 -2.13 -13.97
C ASP A 52 -1.22 -1.89 -13.30
N LEU A 53 -2.09 -1.10 -13.95
CA LEU A 53 -3.42 -0.79 -13.42
C LEU A 53 -4.24 -2.07 -13.14
N ALA A 54 -4.12 -3.08 -14.00
CA ALA A 54 -4.83 -4.35 -13.84
C ALA A 54 -4.46 -5.09 -12.54
N ASP A 55 -3.20 -4.98 -12.10
CA ASP A 55 -2.76 -5.58 -10.84
C ASP A 55 -3.28 -4.81 -9.64
N LEU A 56 -3.36 -3.48 -9.72
CA LEU A 56 -4.00 -2.65 -8.70
C LEU A 56 -5.50 -2.95 -8.60
N GLU A 57 -6.20 -3.06 -9.73
CA GLU A 57 -7.62 -3.40 -9.79
C GLU A 57 -7.93 -4.78 -9.19
N ARG A 58 -7.06 -5.77 -9.43
CA ARG A 58 -7.22 -7.12 -8.84
C ARG A 58 -7.16 -7.11 -7.31
N HIS A 59 -6.44 -6.15 -6.71
CA HIS A 59 -6.29 -6.01 -5.27
C HIS A 59 -7.15 -4.87 -4.69
N ALA A 60 -8.03 -4.29 -5.51
CA ALA A 60 -8.81 -3.14 -5.10
C ALA A 60 -9.86 -3.49 -4.05
N VAL A 61 -9.98 -2.63 -3.04
CA VAL A 61 -11.04 -2.66 -2.02
C VAL A 61 -11.69 -1.28 -1.91
N PRO A 62 -12.97 -1.20 -1.52
CA PRO A 62 -13.62 0.09 -1.31
C PRO A 62 -12.91 0.87 -0.20
N GLY A 63 -12.75 2.18 -0.42
CA GLY A 63 -12.27 3.11 0.60
C GLY A 63 -13.21 3.16 1.81
N ARG A 64 -12.62 3.38 2.99
CA ARG A 64 -13.34 3.44 4.27
C ARG A 64 -13.87 4.84 4.58
#